data_AF-A0A0B2VBP4-F1
#
_entry.id   AF-A0A0B2VBP4-F1
#
_cell.length_a   1.000
_cell.length_b   1.000
_cell.length_c   1.000
_cell.angle_alpha   90.00
_cell.angle_beta   90.00
_cell.angle_gamma   90.00
#
_symmetry.space_group_name_H-M   'P 1'
#
loop_
_entity.id
_entity.type
_entity.pdbx_description
1 polymer ?
#
loop_
_entity_poly.entity_id
_entity_poly.type
_entity_poly.pdbx_seq_one_letter_code
_entity_poly.pdbx_strand_id
1 'polypeptide(L)'
;MGLSRTCIVEVHDVANADCCGSQPFDRNDKSTLCCDGVLTHGNPPGSTCCGREPYDGGLSEICCGGRVFRKCRFDSCCLSNNGTFIAFASTTHSCCDEPIARRAMDEILCAVISAEMTTTGDNVIT
;
A
#
# COMPACT_ATOMS: atom_id res chain seq x y z
N MET A 1 22.67 30.12 -16.59
CA MET A 1 22.23 30.27 -15.19
C MET A 1 21.71 28.90 -14.77
N GLY A 2 22.57 28.04 -14.21
CA GLY A 2 22.21 26.67 -13.84
C GLY A 2 21.64 26.63 -12.42
N LEU A 3 20.49 25.97 -12.24
CA LEU A 3 19.87 25.77 -10.93
C LEU A 3 20.54 24.59 -10.23
N SER A 4 21.67 24.83 -9.56
CA SER A 4 22.27 23.86 -8.64
C SER A 4 21.41 23.75 -7.39
N ARG A 5 20.85 22.56 -7.12
CA ARG A 5 20.19 22.22 -5.84
C ARG A 5 21.04 21.20 -5.08
N THR A 6 21.22 21.43 -3.79
CA THR A 6 21.99 20.57 -2.88
C THR A 6 21.04 19.66 -2.08
N CYS A 7 21.23 18.34 -2.19
CA CYS A 7 20.45 17.37 -1.42
C CYS A 7 21.14 16.92 -0.14
N ILE A 8 22.42 17.26 0.04
CA ILE A 8 23.20 16.96 1.24
C ILE A 8 24.30 18.00 1.41
N VAL A 9 25.20 18.12 0.41
CA VAL A 9 26.30 19.11 0.33
C VAL A 9 26.85 19.23 -1.10
N GLU A 10 26.58 18.28 -2.01
CA GLU A 10 27.13 18.29 -3.37
C GLU A 10 26.25 19.00 -4.40
N VAL A 11 26.91 19.74 -5.29
CA VAL A 11 26.30 20.49 -6.40
C VAL A 11 26.03 19.52 -7.55
N HIS A 12 24.76 19.28 -7.84
CA HIS A 12 24.36 18.50 -9.02
C HIS A 12 23.86 19.45 -10.12
N ASP A 13 24.52 19.40 -11.29
CA ASP A 13 24.14 20.18 -12.48
C ASP A 13 23.03 19.45 -13.25
N VAL A 14 21.89 19.25 -12.59
CA VAL A 14 20.69 18.66 -13.18
C VAL A 14 19.64 19.76 -13.27
N ALA A 15 19.31 20.18 -14.49
CA ALA A 15 18.19 21.08 -14.72
C ALA A 15 16.90 20.41 -14.19
N ASN A 16 16.14 21.08 -13.32
CA ASN A 16 14.97 20.55 -12.60
C ASN A 16 15.26 19.40 -11.60
N ALA A 17 16.47 19.31 -11.05
CA ALA A 17 16.71 18.41 -9.92
C ALA A 17 15.77 18.72 -8.73
N ASP A 18 15.32 17.67 -8.06
CA ASP A 18 14.79 17.72 -6.69
C ASP A 18 15.47 16.66 -5.82
N CYS A 19 15.23 16.73 -4.52
CA CYS A 19 15.87 15.86 -3.55
C CYS A 19 14.88 14.85 -2.97
N CYS A 20 15.27 13.59 -3.02
CA CYS A 20 14.60 12.51 -2.31
C CYS A 20 15.48 12.04 -1.16
N GLY A 21 15.21 12.54 0.05
CA GLY A 21 16.14 12.38 1.16
C GLY A 21 17.50 13.00 0.78
N SER A 22 18.52 12.17 0.68
CA SER A 22 19.87 12.57 0.30
C SER A 22 20.19 12.42 -1.20
N GLN A 23 19.28 11.86 -2.01
CA GLN A 23 19.54 11.55 -3.41
C GLN A 23 18.92 12.61 -4.34
N PRO A 24 19.69 13.21 -5.26
CA PRO A 24 19.14 14.07 -6.30
C PRO A 24 18.43 13.22 -7.37
N PHE A 25 17.33 13.74 -7.93
CA PHE A 25 16.64 13.13 -9.06
C PHE A 25 16.03 14.20 -9.97
N ASP A 26 15.83 13.89 -11.25
CA ASP A 26 15.13 14.78 -12.18
C ASP A 26 13.63 14.74 -11.90
N ARG A 27 13.03 15.87 -11.51
CA ARG A 27 11.59 15.97 -11.25
C ARG A 27 10.74 15.72 -12.51
N ASN A 28 11.33 15.87 -13.70
CA ASN A 28 10.64 15.61 -14.96
C ASN A 28 10.64 14.12 -15.35
N ASP A 29 11.46 13.29 -14.70
CA ASP A 29 11.49 11.86 -14.98
C ASP A 29 10.26 11.17 -14.41
N LYS A 30 9.31 10.86 -15.29
CA LYS A 30 8.05 10.19 -14.96
C LYS A 30 8.22 8.73 -14.50
N SER A 31 9.40 8.14 -14.70
CA SER A 31 9.71 6.78 -14.25
C SER A 31 10.33 6.74 -12.85
N THR A 32 10.65 7.90 -12.30
CA THR A 32 11.27 8.04 -10.97
C THR A 32 10.27 8.56 -9.95
N LEU A 33 10.20 7.90 -8.79
CA LEU A 33 9.34 8.31 -7.67
C LEU A 33 10.16 8.46 -6.41
N CYS A 34 9.84 9.49 -5.64
CA CYS A 34 10.34 9.66 -4.28
C CYS A 34 9.22 9.40 -3.28
N CYS A 35 9.31 8.29 -2.55
CA CYS A 35 8.31 7.86 -1.58
C CYS A 35 8.90 7.90 -0.17
N ASP A 36 8.47 8.85 0.68
CA ASP A 36 8.95 9.01 2.06
C ASP A 36 10.48 9.01 2.19
N GLY A 37 11.17 9.69 1.25
CA GLY A 37 12.64 9.78 1.22
C GLY A 37 13.36 8.60 0.57
N VAL A 38 12.62 7.63 0.02
CA VAL A 38 13.16 6.50 -0.75
C VAL A 38 12.96 6.78 -2.24
N LEU A 39 14.06 6.85 -2.98
CA LEU A 39 14.04 7.05 -4.43
C LEU A 39 13.92 5.70 -5.16
N THR A 40 12.96 5.58 -6.06
CA THR A 40 12.76 4.40 -6.91
C THR A 40 12.74 4.79 -8.39
N HIS A 41 13.21 3.90 -9.25
CA HIS A 41 13.36 4.13 -10.69
C HIS A 41 12.65 3.04 -11.50
N GLY A 42 12.36 3.33 -12.77
CA GLY A 42 11.76 2.35 -13.69
C GLY A 42 10.29 2.04 -13.37
N ASN A 43 9.62 2.94 -12.65
CA ASN A 43 8.22 2.77 -12.31
C ASN A 43 7.34 2.91 -13.56
N PRO A 44 6.30 2.08 -13.71
CA PRO A 44 5.32 2.23 -14.77
C PRO A 44 4.69 3.63 -14.80
N PRO A 45 4.27 4.13 -15.98
CA PRO A 45 3.54 5.39 -16.07
C PRO A 45 2.29 5.37 -15.18
N GLY A 46 2.11 6.42 -14.38
CA GLY A 46 0.97 6.52 -13.46
C GLY A 46 1.20 5.86 -12.08
N SER A 47 2.39 5.31 -11.84
CA SER A 47 2.76 4.86 -10.49
C SER A 47 2.76 6.02 -9.50
N THR A 48 2.39 5.73 -8.26
CA THR A 48 2.33 6.69 -7.16
C THR A 48 2.80 6.04 -5.86
N CYS A 49 2.97 6.82 -4.79
CA CYS A 49 3.53 6.32 -3.54
C CYS A 49 2.45 5.76 -2.62
N CYS A 50 2.76 4.61 -2.02
CA CYS A 50 2.08 4.04 -0.88
C CYS A 50 3.07 3.96 0.29
N GLY A 51 3.11 5.00 1.12
CA GLY A 51 4.17 5.14 2.13
C GLY A 51 5.54 5.24 1.46
N ARG A 52 6.43 4.28 1.77
CA ARG A 52 7.80 4.21 1.22
C ARG A 52 7.90 3.41 -0.09
N GLU A 53 6.82 2.76 -0.53
CA GLU A 53 6.83 1.88 -1.70
C GLU A 53 6.06 2.50 -2.87
N PRO A 54 6.55 2.41 -4.12
CA PRO A 54 5.76 2.75 -5.29
C PRO A 54 4.70 1.68 -5.54
N TYR A 55 3.55 2.08 -6.07
CA TYR A 55 2.51 1.17 -6.56
C TYR A 55 1.88 1.68 -7.85
N ASP A 56 1.25 0.79 -8.59
CA ASP A 56 0.75 1.04 -9.96
C ASP A 56 -0.48 1.97 -10.09
N GLY A 57 -0.79 2.75 -9.07
CA GLY A 57 -1.92 3.68 -9.10
C GLY A 57 -3.29 3.00 -9.07
N GLY A 58 -3.37 1.70 -8.77
CA GLY A 58 -4.64 0.99 -8.61
C GLY A 58 -4.99 0.04 -9.75
N LEU A 59 -4.08 -0.18 -10.71
CA LEU A 59 -4.31 -1.03 -11.88
C LEU A 59 -4.43 -2.51 -11.47
N SER A 60 -3.43 -3.03 -10.78
CA SER A 60 -3.31 -4.41 -10.30
C SER A 60 -3.00 -4.49 -8.81
N GLU A 61 -2.76 -3.35 -8.17
CA GLU A 61 -2.44 -3.24 -6.75
C GLU A 61 -3.40 -2.28 -6.03
N ILE A 62 -3.38 -2.32 -4.70
CA ILE A 62 -4.04 -1.33 -3.84
C ILE A 62 -3.04 -0.85 -2.79
N CYS A 63 -3.20 0.40 -2.35
CA CYS A 63 -2.49 0.95 -1.21
C CYS A 63 -3.35 0.88 0.05
N CYS A 64 -2.82 0.30 1.13
CA CYS A 64 -3.51 0.26 2.42
C CYS A 64 -2.52 0.43 3.57
N GLY A 65 -2.66 1.51 4.34
CA GLY A 65 -1.78 1.80 5.48
C GLY A 65 -0.31 1.98 5.13
N GLY A 66 0.00 2.52 3.95
CA GLY A 66 1.38 2.67 3.48
C GLY A 66 2.04 1.37 3.04
N ARG A 67 1.25 0.33 2.74
CA ARG A 67 1.70 -0.95 2.19
C ARG A 67 0.92 -1.31 0.93
N VAL A 68 1.61 -1.92 -0.02
CA VAL A 68 1.05 -2.32 -1.32
C VAL A 68 0.54 -3.76 -1.26
N PHE A 69 -0.65 -4.00 -1.78
CA PHE A 69 -1.27 -5.33 -1.86
C PHE A 69 -1.76 -5.62 -3.27
N ARG A 70 -1.72 -6.89 -3.68
CA ARG A 70 -2.27 -7.28 -4.99
C ARG A 70 -3.79 -7.24 -4.99
N LYS A 71 -4.35 -6.53 -5.96
CA LYS A 71 -5.79 -6.30 -6.15
C LYS A 71 -6.59 -7.59 -6.35
N CYS A 72 -5.96 -8.63 -6.90
CA CYS A 72 -6.59 -9.94 -7.07
C CYS A 72 -6.88 -10.68 -5.74
N ARG A 73 -6.22 -10.28 -4.65
CA ARG A 73 -6.44 -10.84 -3.31
C ARG A 73 -7.09 -9.86 -2.34
N PHE A 74 -6.82 -8.56 -2.51
CA PHE A 74 -7.31 -7.52 -1.62
C PHE A 74 -7.75 -6.34 -2.48
N ASP A 75 -9.03 -5.99 -2.44
CA ASP A 75 -9.58 -4.89 -3.25
C ASP A 75 -10.03 -3.69 -2.40
N SER A 76 -9.95 -3.83 -1.07
CA SER A 76 -10.45 -2.86 -0.11
C SER A 76 -9.50 -2.69 1.09
N CYS A 77 -9.57 -1.53 1.74
CA CYS A 77 -8.80 -1.18 2.92
C CYS A 77 -9.72 -0.67 4.03
N CYS A 78 -9.52 -1.15 5.26
CA CYS A 78 -10.28 -0.78 6.44
C CYS A 78 -9.36 -0.06 7.43
N LEU A 79 -9.82 1.06 7.99
CA LEU A 79 -9.18 1.69 9.15
C LEU A 79 -9.91 1.19 10.40
N SER A 80 -9.19 0.45 11.25
CA SER A 80 -9.71 0.00 12.55
C SER A 80 -9.62 1.12 13.59
N ASN A 81 -10.48 1.08 14.62
CA ASN A 81 -10.52 2.04 15.73
C ASN A 81 -9.20 2.23 16.47
N ASN A 82 -8.35 1.20 16.45
CA ASN A 82 -7.00 1.24 17.02
C ASN A 82 -6.03 2.12 16.19
N GLY A 83 -6.43 2.59 15.00
CA GLY A 83 -5.55 3.31 14.07
C GLY A 83 -4.81 2.40 13.09
N THR A 84 -5.14 1.11 13.08
CA THR A 84 -4.50 0.12 12.19
C THR A 84 -5.25 -0.01 10.88
N PHE A 85 -4.53 0.02 9.76
CA PHE A 85 -5.06 -0.24 8.43
C PHE A 85 -4.96 -1.71 8.06
N ILE A 86 -6.03 -2.28 7.51
CA ILE A 86 -6.08 -3.70 7.13
C ILE A 86 -6.69 -3.85 5.73
N ALA A 87 -5.96 -4.51 4.84
CA ALA A 87 -6.44 -4.84 3.49
C ALA A 87 -7.31 -6.10 3.52
N PHE A 88 -8.42 -6.11 2.78
CA PHE A 88 -9.35 -7.24 2.70
C PHE A 88 -9.97 -7.37 1.31
N ALA A 89 -10.59 -8.53 1.04
CA ALA A 89 -11.38 -8.77 -0.16
C ALA A 89 -12.86 -8.47 0.12
N SER A 90 -13.42 -7.45 -0.53
CA SER A 90 -14.82 -7.00 -0.40
C SER A 90 -15.85 -8.06 -0.78
N THR A 91 -15.43 -9.03 -1.60
CA THR A 91 -16.24 -10.18 -2.00
C THR A 91 -16.57 -11.09 -0.83
N THR A 92 -15.68 -11.17 0.17
CA THR A 92 -15.78 -12.11 1.29
C THR A 92 -15.84 -11.43 2.65
N HIS A 93 -15.44 -10.15 2.74
CA HIS A 93 -15.38 -9.42 4.00
C HIS A 93 -15.86 -7.98 3.84
N SER A 94 -16.21 -7.32 4.93
CA SER A 94 -16.54 -5.90 4.99
C SER A 94 -15.84 -5.21 6.16
N CYS A 95 -15.57 -3.91 6.01
CA CYS A 95 -15.06 -3.07 7.10
C CYS A 95 -16.19 -2.79 8.11
N CYS A 96 -15.84 -2.79 9.39
CA CYS A 96 -16.72 -2.68 10.55
C CYS A 96 -16.05 -1.79 11.59
N ASP A 97 -16.79 -1.36 12.63
CA ASP A 97 -16.21 -0.61 13.76
C ASP A 97 -15.07 -1.44 14.40
N GLU A 98 -15.27 -2.73 14.66
CA GLU A 98 -14.17 -3.65 14.99
C GLU A 98 -13.64 -4.37 13.73
N PRO A 99 -12.35 -4.73 13.66
CA PRO A 99 -11.70 -5.04 12.39
C PRO A 99 -12.29 -6.27 11.68
N ILE A 100 -12.71 -6.04 10.42
CA ILE A 100 -13.05 -6.98 9.33
C ILE A 100 -14.02 -8.12 9.73
N ALA A 101 -15.25 -8.08 9.20
CA ALA A 101 -16.24 -9.16 9.33
C ALA A 101 -16.36 -9.99 8.05
N ARG A 102 -16.60 -11.31 8.16
CA ARG A 102 -16.85 -12.21 7.01
C ARG A 102 -18.29 -12.03 6.52
N ARG A 103 -18.49 -11.87 5.21
CA ARG A 103 -19.82 -11.89 4.56
C ARG A 103 -20.36 -13.31 4.60
N ALA A 104 -21.08 -13.67 5.65
CA ALA A 104 -22.05 -14.76 5.60
C ALA A 104 -23.38 -14.21 5.09
N MET A 105 -24.07 -15.00 4.27
CA MET A 105 -25.35 -14.67 3.66
C MET A 105 -26.34 -14.17 4.73
N ASP A 106 -26.84 -12.95 4.52
CA ASP A 106 -27.98 -12.28 5.17
C ASP A 106 -27.87 -11.59 6.53
N GLU A 107 -26.72 -11.53 7.21
CA GLU A 107 -26.60 -10.64 8.39
C GLU A 107 -25.25 -9.93 8.42
N ILE A 108 -25.29 -8.59 8.38
CA ILE A 108 -24.16 -7.71 8.69
C ILE A 108 -23.80 -7.96 10.16
N LEU A 109 -23.00 -8.99 10.41
CA LEU A 109 -22.54 -9.33 11.74
C LEU A 109 -21.07 -8.97 11.86
N CYS A 110 -20.81 -7.74 12.29
CA CYS A 110 -19.52 -7.38 12.88
C CYS A 110 -19.36 -8.18 14.17
N ALA A 111 -18.71 -9.35 14.10
CA ALA A 111 -18.45 -10.18 15.26
C ALA A 111 -16.93 -10.26 15.52
N VAL A 112 -16.51 -9.60 16.59
CA VAL A 112 -15.25 -9.85 17.29
C VAL A 112 -15.27 -11.25 17.90
N ILE A 113 -14.22 -12.01 17.55
CA ILE A 113 -13.42 -12.93 18.36
C ILE A 113 -14.18 -13.91 19.27
N SER A 114 -14.20 -15.19 18.87
CA SER A 114 -13.47 -16.22 19.62
C SER A 114 -13.19 -17.43 18.72
N ALA A 115 -12.03 -18.03 18.96
CA ALA A 115 -11.51 -19.25 18.38
C ALA A 115 -12.54 -20.18 17.69
N GLU A 116 -12.34 -20.47 16.42
CA GLU A 116 -12.16 -21.84 15.91
C GLU A 116 -12.01 -21.80 14.38
N MET A 117 -10.77 -22.04 13.93
CA MET A 117 -10.52 -22.46 12.55
C MET A 117 -11.16 -23.84 12.36
N THR A 118 -12.43 -23.90 11.99
CA THR A 118 -13.04 -25.11 11.43
C THR A 118 -13.02 -25.02 9.91
N THR A 119 -11.85 -25.28 9.33
CA THR A 119 -11.81 -25.87 7.99
C THR A 119 -10.79 -26.97 7.97
N THR A 120 -11.27 -28.20 8.16
CA THR A 120 -10.88 -29.34 7.31
C THR A 120 -11.78 -30.50 7.70
N GLY A 121 -12.65 -30.89 6.77
CA GLY A 121 -13.04 -32.27 6.69
C GLY A 121 -11.81 -33.14 6.46
N ASP A 122 -11.93 -34.39 6.91
CA ASP A 122 -11.08 -35.54 6.68
C ASP A 122 -10.02 -35.89 7.74
N ASN A 123 -10.42 -36.91 8.53
CA ASN A 123 -9.66 -37.99 9.15
C ASN A 123 -9.68 -38.09 10.68
N VAL A 124 -10.54 -39.02 11.10
CA VAL A 124 -10.49 -39.87 12.30
C VAL A 124 -9.07 -40.25 12.69
N ILE A 125 -8.73 -40.09 13.97
CA ILE A 125 -7.90 -41.05 14.70
C ILE A 125 -8.63 -41.31 16.03
N THR A 126 -8.97 -42.59 16.20
CA THR A 126 -9.63 -43.33 17.29
C THR A 126 -9.88 -42.64 18.62
#